data_AF-A0A937NIT4-F1
#
_entry.id   AF-A0A937NIT4-F1
#
_cell.length_a   1.000
_cell.length_b   1.000
_cell.length_c   1.000
_cell.angle_alpha   90.00
_cell.angle_beta   90.00
_cell.angle_gamma   90.00
#
_symmetry.space_group_name_H-M   'P 1'
#
loop_
_entity.id
_entity.type
_entity.pdbx_description
1 polymer ?
#
loop_
_entity_poly.entity_id
_entity_poly.type
_entity_poly.pdbx_seq_one_letter_code
_entity_poly.pdbx_strand_id
1 'polypeptide(L)'
;MGLRDEILEKIIQRAAKVFKKNPGELSADTRFVEDLKAKSVNFVQIIAILEDAFDVQINFMEFRRKKTLGEAAEFVAKLCGG
;
A
#
# COMPACT_ATOMS: atom_id res chain seq x y z
N MET A 1 -4.17 -6.86 16.96
CA MET A 1 -3.67 -6.06 15.83
C MET A 1 -4.44 -6.53 14.61
N GLY A 2 -5.08 -5.63 13.86
CA GLY A 2 -5.87 -6.05 12.69
C GLY A 2 -4.97 -6.30 11.49
N LEU A 3 -5.35 -7.25 10.63
CA LEU A 3 -4.65 -7.55 9.36
C LEU A 3 -4.40 -6.28 8.52
N ARG A 4 -5.38 -5.35 8.54
CA ARG A 4 -5.25 -4.04 7.90
C ARG A 4 -4.06 -3.23 8.40
N ASP A 5 -3.81 -3.21 9.70
CA ASP A 5 -2.72 -2.40 10.28
C ASP A 5 -1.36 -2.98 9.90
N GLU A 6 -1.22 -4.31 9.90
CA GLU A 6 0.01 -4.98 9.43
C GLU A 6 0.31 -4.70 7.96
N ILE A 7 -0.73 -4.74 7.11
CA ILE A 7 -0.61 -4.39 5.69
C ILE A 7 -0.23 -2.92 5.54
N LEU A 8 -0.90 -2.02 6.28
CA LEU A 8 -0.63 -0.58 6.21
C LEU A 8 0.83 -0.29 6.58
N GLU A 9 1.34 -0.88 7.66
CA GLU A 9 2.75 -0.74 8.06
C GLU A 9 3.69 -1.24 6.96
N LYS A 10 3.38 -2.38 6.32
CA LYS A 10 4.17 -2.91 5.20
C LYS A 10 4.20 -1.95 4.02
N ILE A 11 3.04 -1.38 3.66
CA ILE A 11 2.90 -0.37 2.61
C ILE A 11 3.72 0.87 2.95
N ILE A 12 3.59 1.38 4.19
CA ILE A 12 4.31 2.56 4.68
C ILE A 12 5.82 2.34 4.60
N GLN A 13 6.31 1.20 5.10
CA GLN A 13 7.73 0.86 5.07
C GLN A 13 8.26 0.77 3.63
N ARG A 14 7.49 0.16 2.72
CA ARG A 14 7.87 0.07 1.32
C ARG A 14 7.83 1.44 0.64
N ALA A 15 6.76 2.21 0.85
CA ALA A 15 6.60 3.55 0.31
C ALA A 15 7.71 4.49 0.80
N ALA A 16 8.03 4.48 2.10
CA ALA A 16 9.14 5.23 2.67
C ALA A 16 10.46 4.96 1.94
N LYS A 17 10.80 3.69 1.70
CA LYS A 17 12.01 3.31 0.94
C LYS A 17 11.96 3.73 -0.52
N VAL A 18 10.82 3.52 -1.18
CA VAL A 18 10.62 3.82 -2.60
C VAL A 18 10.65 5.32 -2.89
N PHE A 19 10.05 6.13 -2.00
CA PHE A 19 9.94 7.58 -2.14
C PHE A 19 11.01 8.35 -1.36
N LYS A 20 11.93 7.65 -0.68
CA LYS A 20 12.95 8.22 0.21
C LYS A 20 12.35 9.21 1.23
N LYS A 21 11.22 8.82 1.83
CA LYS A 21 10.53 9.58 2.89
C LYS A 21 10.63 8.86 4.24
N ASN A 22 10.42 9.58 5.33
CA ASN A 22 10.35 8.95 6.65
C ASN A 22 9.03 8.19 6.82
N PRO A 23 9.06 6.93 7.30
CA PRO A 23 7.84 6.17 7.56
C PRO A 23 6.98 6.81 8.65
N GLY A 24 7.56 7.57 9.57
CA GLY A 24 6.82 8.32 10.60
C GLY A 24 6.05 9.54 10.06
N GLU A 25 6.33 9.99 8.84
CA GLU A 25 5.55 11.05 8.16
C GLU A 25 4.43 10.46 7.29
N LEU A 26 4.39 9.13 7.16
CA LEU A 26 3.38 8.44 6.38
C LEU A 26 2.30 7.91 7.33
N SER A 27 1.06 7.95 6.88
CA SER A 27 -0.10 7.52 7.65
C SER A 27 -1.17 6.96 6.73
N ALA A 28 -2.24 6.41 7.30
CA ALA A 28 -3.38 5.92 6.53
C ALA A 28 -3.93 6.97 5.56
N ASP A 29 -3.92 8.25 5.94
CA ASP A 29 -4.39 9.38 5.14
C ASP A 29 -3.44 9.82 4.02
N THR A 30 -2.19 9.35 4.01
CA THR A 30 -1.21 9.75 3.00
C THR A 30 -1.65 9.28 1.62
N ARG A 31 -1.64 10.18 0.63
CA ARG A 31 -2.07 9.87 -0.73
C ARG A 31 -0.92 9.45 -1.62
N PHE A 32 -1.08 8.36 -2.35
CA PHE A 32 -0.03 7.85 -3.25
C PHE A 32 0.37 8.88 -4.30
N VAL A 33 -0.59 9.47 -5.01
CA VAL A 33 -0.29 10.38 -6.12
C VAL A 33 -0.04 11.81 -5.63
N GLU A 34 -0.85 12.32 -4.71
CA GLU A 34 -0.75 13.72 -4.28
C GLU A 34 0.44 13.96 -3.33
N ASP A 35 0.62 13.11 -2.31
CA ASP A 35 1.71 13.28 -1.33
C ASP A 35 3.02 12.62 -1.78
N LEU A 36 2.93 11.42 -2.36
CA LEU A 36 4.13 10.63 -2.72
C LEU A 36 4.54 10.78 -4.18
N LYS A 37 3.72 11.42 -5.02
CA LYS A 37 3.94 11.50 -6.48
C LYS A 37 4.19 10.11 -7.08
N ALA A 38 3.46 9.11 -6.59
CA ALA A 38 3.54 7.74 -7.03
C ALA A 38 3.22 7.62 -8.52
N LYS A 39 4.10 6.91 -9.24
CA LYS A 39 3.92 6.53 -10.64
C LYS A 39 3.50 5.06 -10.72
N SER A 40 3.05 4.63 -11.90
CA SER A 40 2.64 3.24 -12.15
C SER A 40 3.67 2.21 -11.67
N VAL A 41 4.97 2.48 -11.86
CA VAL A 41 6.07 1.61 -11.40
C VAL A 41 6.14 1.46 -9.88
N ASN A 42 5.72 2.47 -9.12
CA ASN A 42 5.71 2.42 -7.66
C ASN A 42 4.58 1.51 -7.17
N PHE A 43 3.39 1.64 -7.77
CA PHE A 43 2.26 0.78 -7.46
C PHE A 43 2.56 -0.69 -7.75
N VAL A 44 3.13 -1.01 -8.93
CA VAL A 44 3.52 -2.39 -9.27
C VAL A 44 4.49 -2.98 -8.26
N GLN A 45 5.49 -2.21 -7.82
CA GLN A 45 6.43 -2.68 -6.80
C GLN A 45 5.80 -2.92 -5.42
N ILE A 46 4.86 -2.06 -5.01
CA ILE A 46 4.16 -2.22 -3.73
C ILE A 46 3.25 -3.45 -3.81
N ILE A 47 2.49 -3.58 -4.89
CA ILE A 47 1.62 -4.72 -5.16
C ILE A 47 2.41 -6.02 -5.11
N ALA A 48 3.47 -6.15 -5.89
CA ALA A 48 4.26 -7.39 -5.93
C ALA A 48 4.80 -7.81 -4.54
N ILE A 49 5.20 -6.85 -3.71
CA ILE A 49 5.65 -7.10 -2.33
C ILE A 49 4.50 -7.57 -1.44
N LEU A 50 3.31 -6.99 -1.60
CA LEU A 50 2.13 -7.36 -0.81
C LEU A 50 1.60 -8.72 -1.23
N GLU A 51 1.55 -8.99 -2.53
CA GLU A 51 1.16 -10.30 -3.07
C GLU A 51 2.08 -11.40 -2.54
N ASP A 52 3.40 -11.20 -2.55
CA ASP A 52 4.40 -12.13 -2.01
C ASP A 52 4.31 -12.26 -0.48
N ALA A 53 4.13 -11.15 0.25
CA ALA A 53 4.12 -11.15 1.71
C ALA A 53 2.84 -11.74 2.33
N PHE A 54 1.70 -11.60 1.66
CA PHE A 54 0.39 -12.00 2.17
C PHE A 54 -0.26 -13.13 1.34
N ASP A 55 0.44 -13.65 0.32
CA ASP A 55 -0.04 -14.69 -0.61
C ASP A 55 -1.42 -14.35 -1.22
N VAL A 56 -1.55 -13.12 -1.73
CA VAL A 56 -2.80 -12.59 -2.30
C VAL A 56 -2.61 -12.13 -3.74
N GLN A 57 -3.71 -12.02 -4.50
CA GLN A 57 -3.70 -11.36 -5.81
C GLN A 57 -4.36 -9.98 -5.75
N ILE A 58 -3.59 -8.96 -6.12
CA ILE A 58 -3.99 -7.56 -6.06
C ILE A 58 -4.04 -7.00 -7.49
N ASN A 59 -5.24 -6.66 -7.95
CA ASN A 59 -5.39 -6.04 -9.27
C ASN A 59 -4.87 -4.59 -9.24
N PHE A 60 -3.89 -4.30 -10.09
CA PHE A 60 -3.32 -2.95 -10.27
C PHE A 60 -4.39 -1.87 -10.50
N MET A 61 -5.42 -2.15 -11.30
CA MET A 61 -6.47 -1.16 -11.58
C MET A 61 -7.27 -0.81 -10.32
N GLU A 62 -7.59 -1.81 -9.50
CA GLU A 62 -8.32 -1.63 -8.25
C GLU A 62 -7.45 -0.97 -7.19
N PHE A 63 -6.18 -1.37 -7.08
CA PHE A 63 -5.23 -0.77 -6.15
C PHE A 63 -4.95 0.70 -6.50
N ARG A 64 -4.79 1.03 -7.79
CA ARG A 64 -4.58 2.41 -8.26
C ARG A 64 -5.80 3.30 -8.05
N ARG A 65 -7.01 2.73 -7.94
CA ARG A 65 -8.22 3.48 -7.57
C ARG A 65 -8.18 3.94 -6.12
N LYS A 66 -7.40 3.27 -5.26
CA LYS A 66 -7.22 3.66 -3.85
C LYS A 66 -6.31 4.88 -3.79
N LYS A 67 -6.83 5.98 -3.24
CA LYS A 67 -6.10 7.25 -3.21
C LYS A 67 -5.10 7.27 -2.07
N THR A 68 -5.47 6.69 -0.94
CA THR A 68 -4.73 6.71 0.32
C THR A 68 -4.10 5.36 0.68
N LEU A 69 -3.04 5.38 1.50
CA LEU A 69 -2.40 4.14 1.98
C LEU A 69 -3.38 3.28 2.79
N GLY A 70 -4.26 3.90 3.59
CA GLY A 70 -5.29 3.22 4.38
C GLY A 70 -6.31 2.48 3.53
N GLU A 71 -6.81 3.13 2.46
CA GLU A 71 -7.72 2.49 1.51
C GLU A 71 -7.07 1.30 0.80
N ALA A 72 -5.79 1.42 0.44
CA ALA A 72 -5.03 0.31 -0.14
C ALA A 72 -4.86 -0.83 0.85
N ALA A 73 -4.52 -0.53 2.11
CA ALA A 73 -4.38 -1.54 3.15
C ALA A 73 -5.70 -2.28 3.42
N GLU A 74 -6.82 -1.55 3.48
CA GLU A 74 -8.14 -2.16 3.65
C GLU A 74 -8.54 -3.04 2.46
N PHE A 75 -8.22 -2.59 1.23
CA PHE A 75 -8.48 -3.38 0.04
C PHE A 75 -7.74 -4.73 0.08
N VAL A 76 -6.46 -4.72 0.46
CA VAL A 76 -5.66 -5.95 0.55
C VAL A 76 -6.12 -6.81 1.73
N ALA A 77 -6.47 -6.20 2.87
CA ALA A 77 -7.02 -6.94 4.01
C ALA A 77 -8.31 -7.69 3.64
N LYS A 78 -9.17 -7.08 2.83
CA LYS A 78 -10.39 -7.71 2.30
C LYS A 78 -10.10 -8.89 1.37
N LEU A 79 -9.00 -8.85 0.61
CA LEU A 79 -8.59 -9.96 -0.25
C LEU A 79 -8.02 -11.13 0.56
N CYS A 80 -7.33 -10.83 1.65
CA CYS A 80 -6.63 -11.82 2.47
C CYS A 80 -7.52 -12.47 3.54
N GLY A 81 -8.60 -11.79 3.97
CA GLY A 81 -9.56 -12.26 4.96
C GLY A 81 -10.93 -12.65 4.40
N GLY A 82 -10.98 -13.00 3.11
CA GLY A 82 -12.17 -13.52 2.42
C GLY A 82 -12.17 -15.05 2.32
#